data_AF-A0A5D2HP31-F1
#
_entry.id   AF-A0A5D2HP31-F1
#
_cell.length_a   1.000
_cell.length_b   1.000
_cell.length_c   1.000
_cell.angle_alpha   90.00
_cell.angle_beta   90.00
_cell.angle_gamma   90.00
#
_symmetry.space_group_name_H-M   'P 1'
#
loop_
_entity.id
_entity.type
_entity.pdbx_description
1 polymer ?
#
loop_
_entity_poly.entity_id
_entity_poly.type
_entity_poly.pdbx_seq_one_letter_code
_entity_poly.pdbx_strand_id
1 'polypeptide(L)'
;MATEMALVKPISKFSTSSPIFSNSRYGKFTTVRMSSTSQSTTKAAAKGGKKAAKTAIKETLLTPRFYTTDFDEMEALFNTEINKNLNQSEFEALLQEFKTDYNQTHFVRNKEFKEAADKIDGPLRQIFVEFLERSCTAEFSGFLLYKELGRRLKKTNPVVAEIFSLMSRDEARHAGFLNKGLSDFNLALDLGFLTKARKYTFFKPKFIFYATYLSEKIGYWRYITIYRHLKENPEYQCYPIFKYFENWCQDENRHGDFFSALLKAQPQFLNDWKAKLWSRFFCLSVYVTMYLNDCQRTAFYEGIGLDTKEFDMHVIIETNRTTARIFPAVLDVENPEFKRRLDKMVEINEQLLAVGETSDIPLVKNLKRIPLIAALASELLATYLMPPIESGSVDFAEFEPQLVY
;
A
#
# COMPACT_ATOMS: atom_id res chain seq x y z
N MET A 1 -9.34 24.56 -21.24
CA MET A 1 -7.88 24.75 -21.32
C MET A 1 -7.25 23.37 -21.26
N ALA A 2 -7.25 22.66 -22.39
CA ALA A 2 -7.00 21.22 -22.44
C ALA A 2 -6.15 20.91 -23.68
N THR A 3 -4.90 21.34 -23.67
CA THR A 3 -3.85 20.94 -24.64
C THR A 3 -2.54 21.54 -24.14
N GLU A 4 -1.69 20.74 -23.49
CA GLU A 4 -0.22 20.90 -23.31
C GLU A 4 0.32 20.12 -22.07
N MET A 5 0.03 18.81 -21.98
CA MET A 5 0.77 17.90 -21.08
C MET A 5 1.45 16.74 -21.82
N ALA A 6 1.62 16.87 -23.13
CA ALA A 6 2.41 15.93 -23.90
C ALA A 6 3.80 16.54 -24.10
N LEU A 7 4.78 16.11 -23.31
CA LEU A 7 6.22 16.03 -23.64
C LEU A 7 7.01 15.57 -22.39
N VAL A 8 6.80 14.33 -21.97
CA VAL A 8 7.80 13.61 -21.15
C VAL A 8 8.63 12.77 -22.12
N LYS A 9 9.95 12.97 -22.10
CA LYS A 9 10.90 12.28 -23.00
C LYS A 9 10.87 10.77 -22.79
N PRO A 10 11.12 9.95 -23.84
CA PRO A 10 11.08 8.49 -23.74
C PRO A 10 12.14 7.95 -22.79
N ILE A 11 11.76 6.95 -22.01
CA ILE A 11 12.62 6.16 -21.12
C ILE A 11 13.73 5.48 -21.95
N SER A 12 14.97 5.61 -21.49
CA SER A 12 16.11 4.87 -22.02
C SER A 12 15.89 3.37 -21.83
N LYS A 13 16.02 2.63 -22.93
CA LYS A 13 15.80 1.19 -23.11
C LYS A 13 16.18 0.35 -21.88
N PHE A 14 15.20 -0.39 -21.35
CA PHE A 14 15.44 -1.53 -20.48
C PHE A 14 16.25 -2.60 -21.23
N SER A 15 17.30 -3.12 -20.60
CA SER A 15 18.14 -4.19 -21.12
C SER A 15 17.33 -5.48 -21.26
N THR A 16 17.15 -5.96 -22.49
CA THR A 16 16.55 -7.26 -22.79
C THR A 16 17.53 -8.38 -22.48
N SER A 17 17.49 -8.92 -21.26
CA SER A 17 18.08 -10.22 -20.94
C SER A 17 17.01 -11.16 -20.42
N SER A 18 16.68 -12.20 -21.18
CA SER A 18 15.75 -13.26 -20.80
C SER A 18 16.25 -13.98 -19.54
N PRO A 19 15.40 -14.28 -18.54
CA PRO A 19 15.83 -15.04 -17.38
C PRO A 19 15.93 -16.52 -17.73
N ILE A 20 17.09 -17.11 -17.47
CA ILE A 20 17.30 -18.55 -17.50
C ILE A 20 16.86 -19.12 -16.14
N PHE A 21 15.75 -19.86 -16.12
CA PHE A 21 15.33 -20.61 -14.93
C PHE A 21 16.36 -21.72 -14.64
N SER A 22 17.11 -21.59 -13.55
CA SER A 22 17.99 -22.66 -13.06
C SER A 22 17.25 -23.54 -12.05
N ASN A 23 17.24 -24.85 -12.32
CA ASN A 23 16.64 -25.87 -11.44
C ASN A 23 17.52 -26.11 -10.22
N SER A 24 17.06 -25.70 -9.03
CA SER A 24 17.67 -26.10 -7.76
C SER A 24 17.07 -27.40 -7.23
N ARG A 25 17.95 -28.32 -6.80
CA ARG A 25 17.64 -29.69 -6.37
C ARG A 25 16.95 -29.71 -5.01
N TYR A 26 15.77 -30.33 -4.93
CA TYR A 26 15.07 -30.59 -3.67
C TYR A 26 15.70 -31.75 -2.88
N GLY A 27 16.02 -31.49 -1.62
CA GLY A 27 16.41 -32.48 -0.61
C GLY A 27 15.21 -33.31 -0.13
N LYS A 28 15.47 -34.59 0.14
CA LYS A 28 14.50 -35.61 0.58
C LYS A 28 13.89 -35.27 1.95
N PHE A 29 12.56 -35.30 2.06
CA PHE A 29 11.84 -35.27 3.33
C PHE A 29 11.61 -36.68 3.88
N THR A 30 12.05 -36.92 5.11
CA THR A 30 11.75 -38.14 5.88
C THR A 30 10.45 -37.95 6.66
N THR A 31 9.52 -38.88 6.51
CA THR A 31 8.20 -38.87 7.17
C THR A 31 8.31 -39.44 8.58
N VAL A 32 7.88 -38.68 9.60
CA VAL A 32 7.64 -39.21 10.95
C VAL A 32 6.14 -39.12 11.26
N ARG A 33 5.54 -40.29 11.51
CA ARG A 33 4.12 -40.50 11.80
C ARG A 33 3.94 -40.50 13.31
N MET A 34 3.11 -39.62 13.85
CA MET A 34 2.67 -39.65 15.25
C MET A 34 1.14 -39.81 15.27
N SER A 35 0.69 -40.90 15.89
CA SER A 35 -0.72 -41.22 16.13
C SER A 35 -1.05 -40.85 17.58
N SER A 36 -2.15 -40.14 17.81
CA SER A 36 -2.88 -40.25 19.07
C SER A 36 -4.38 -40.05 18.84
N THR A 37 -5.13 -40.94 19.49
CA THR A 37 -6.53 -41.25 19.28
C THR A 37 -7.39 -40.47 20.28
N SER A 38 -8.50 -39.89 19.84
CA SER A 38 -9.70 -39.77 20.67
C SER A 38 -10.96 -39.73 19.78
N GLN A 39 -11.85 -40.69 20.03
CA GLN A 39 -13.16 -40.86 19.40
C GLN A 39 -14.26 -40.28 20.31
N SER A 40 -15.22 -39.57 19.71
CA SER A 40 -16.67 -39.76 19.90
C SER A 40 -17.43 -38.90 18.88
N THR A 41 -17.80 -39.49 17.74
CA THR A 41 -19.18 -39.89 17.35
C THR A 41 -20.23 -38.77 17.38
N THR A 42 -20.50 -38.18 16.21
CA THR A 42 -21.85 -38.04 15.63
C THR A 42 -21.72 -37.96 14.10
N LYS A 43 -22.37 -38.90 13.39
CA LYS A 43 -22.41 -38.99 11.92
C LYS A 43 -23.51 -38.06 11.39
N ALA A 44 -23.15 -37.13 10.51
CA ALA A 44 -24.01 -36.66 9.42
C ALA A 44 -23.14 -36.54 8.17
N ALA A 45 -23.50 -37.30 7.13
CA ALA A 45 -22.77 -37.41 5.88
C ALA A 45 -23.01 -36.17 5.00
N ALA A 46 -21.95 -35.47 4.64
CA ALA A 46 -21.94 -34.52 3.53
C ALA A 46 -20.65 -34.70 2.72
N LYS A 47 -20.83 -34.77 1.40
CA LYS A 47 -19.85 -35.14 0.38
C LYS A 47 -18.56 -34.31 0.46
N GLY A 48 -17.44 -34.99 0.23
CA GLY A 48 -16.09 -34.46 0.36
C GLY A 48 -15.75 -33.37 -0.65
N GLY A 49 -15.35 -32.21 -0.12
CA GLY A 49 -14.34 -31.36 -0.71
C GLY A 49 -13.12 -31.41 0.20
N LYS A 50 -11.93 -31.67 -0.35
CA LYS A 50 -10.67 -31.48 0.38
C LYS A 50 -10.61 -30.00 0.78
N LYS A 51 -10.91 -29.67 2.04
CA LYS A 51 -10.57 -28.36 2.61
C LYS A 51 -9.05 -28.28 2.60
N ALA A 52 -8.50 -27.53 1.65
CA ALA A 52 -7.12 -27.07 1.75
C ALA A 52 -6.99 -26.39 3.12
N ALA A 53 -6.13 -26.93 3.98
CA ALA A 53 -5.80 -26.28 5.24
C ALA A 53 -5.25 -24.90 4.90
N LYS A 54 -6.00 -23.84 5.22
CA LYS A 54 -5.53 -22.46 5.07
C LYS A 54 -4.33 -22.31 5.99
N THR A 55 -3.13 -22.28 5.42
CA THR A 55 -1.94 -21.80 6.13
C THR A 55 -2.24 -20.34 6.50
N ALA A 56 -2.38 -20.05 7.79
CA ALA A 56 -2.59 -18.68 8.25
C ALA A 56 -1.39 -17.83 7.82
N ILE A 57 -1.65 -16.66 7.22
CA ILE A 57 -0.60 -15.70 6.87
C ILE A 57 0.14 -15.34 8.17
N LYS A 58 1.44 -15.64 8.23
CA LYS A 58 2.31 -15.29 9.35
C LYS A 58 2.34 -13.76 9.46
N GLU A 59 1.71 -13.21 10.49
CA GLU A 59 1.66 -11.77 10.71
C GLU A 59 3.08 -11.23 10.96
N THR A 60 3.52 -10.32 10.11
CA THR A 60 4.77 -9.56 10.25
C THR A 60 4.47 -8.07 10.44
N LEU A 61 5.51 -7.25 10.66
CA LEU A 61 5.37 -5.79 10.63
C LEU A 61 4.83 -5.29 9.28
N LEU A 62 5.13 -6.02 8.19
CA LEU A 62 4.82 -5.65 6.79
C LEU A 62 3.48 -6.22 6.29
N THR A 63 2.72 -6.91 7.14
CA THR A 63 1.40 -7.44 6.77
C THR A 63 0.34 -6.36 6.92
N PRO A 64 -0.62 -6.22 5.97
CA PRO A 64 -1.71 -5.25 6.09
C PRO A 64 -2.46 -5.38 7.42
N ARG A 65 -2.77 -4.24 8.05
CA ARG A 65 -3.47 -4.16 9.35
C ARG A 65 -4.77 -3.39 9.22
N PHE A 66 -5.66 -3.64 10.17
CA PHE A 66 -6.89 -2.87 10.36
C PHE A 66 -6.58 -1.70 11.29
N TYR A 67 -7.03 -0.50 10.93
CA TYR A 67 -6.70 0.72 11.67
C TYR A 67 -7.91 1.33 12.35
N THR A 68 -7.67 1.99 13.49
CA THR A 68 -8.64 2.83 14.20
C THR A 68 -7.93 4.08 14.70
N THR A 69 -8.69 5.09 15.09
CA THR A 69 -8.14 6.39 15.50
C THR A 69 -8.91 6.99 16.68
N ASP A 70 -8.44 8.15 17.11
CA ASP A 70 -9.11 8.99 18.11
C ASP A 70 -10.23 9.78 17.42
N PHE A 71 -11.45 9.24 17.46
CA PHE A 71 -12.59 9.83 16.76
C PHE A 71 -13.03 11.17 17.38
N ASP A 72 -12.83 11.35 18.68
CA ASP A 72 -13.17 12.62 19.34
C ASP A 72 -12.18 13.72 18.91
N GLU A 73 -10.89 13.38 18.80
CA GLU A 73 -9.88 14.28 18.22
C GLU A 73 -10.17 14.57 16.73
N MET A 74 -10.56 13.57 15.92
CA MET A 74 -11.02 13.81 14.54
C MET A 74 -12.22 14.76 14.48
N GLU A 75 -13.24 14.56 15.31
CA GLU A 75 -14.39 15.45 15.38
C GLU A 75 -13.97 16.88 15.74
N ALA A 76 -13.07 17.07 16.70
CA ALA A 76 -12.55 18.39 17.04
C ALA A 76 -11.79 19.06 15.86
N LEU A 77 -10.97 18.30 15.13
CA LEU A 77 -10.20 18.80 13.98
C LEU A 77 -11.09 19.29 12.81
N PHE A 78 -12.28 18.71 12.66
CA PHE A 78 -13.24 19.07 11.59
C PHE A 78 -14.41 19.93 12.05
N ASN A 79 -14.48 20.26 13.33
CA ASN A 79 -15.53 21.12 13.85
C ASN A 79 -15.38 22.55 13.32
N THR A 80 -16.41 23.05 12.63
CA THR A 80 -16.42 24.38 11.98
C THR A 80 -16.42 25.55 12.97
N GLU A 81 -16.84 25.31 14.21
CA GLU A 81 -16.78 26.32 15.27
C GLU A 81 -15.39 26.40 15.91
N ILE A 82 -14.68 25.26 16.01
CA ILE A 82 -13.36 25.15 16.65
C ILE A 82 -12.23 25.43 15.66
N ASN A 83 -12.23 24.80 14.49
CA ASN A 83 -11.17 24.94 13.50
C ASN A 83 -11.54 25.96 12.42
N LYS A 84 -10.85 27.11 12.44
CA LYS A 84 -11.06 28.20 11.47
C LYS A 84 -10.24 28.05 10.18
N ASN A 85 -9.36 27.05 10.10
CA ASN A 85 -8.54 26.79 8.90
C ASN A 85 -9.24 25.87 7.90
N LEU A 86 -10.48 25.42 8.17
CA LEU A 86 -11.25 24.60 7.25
C LEU A 86 -11.63 25.41 6.00
N ASN A 87 -11.05 25.06 4.87
CA ASN A 87 -11.42 25.63 3.58
C ASN A 87 -12.67 24.93 3.03
N GLN A 88 -13.84 25.42 3.45
CA GLN A 88 -15.11 24.80 3.10
C GLN A 88 -15.36 24.77 1.58
N SER A 89 -14.90 25.79 0.85
CA SER A 89 -15.06 25.86 -0.62
C SER A 89 -14.25 24.78 -1.34
N GLU A 90 -13.03 24.47 -0.87
CA GLU A 90 -12.20 23.39 -1.41
C GLU A 90 -12.84 22.03 -1.13
N PHE A 91 -13.36 21.81 0.08
CA PHE A 91 -14.09 20.58 0.40
C PHE A 91 -15.37 20.42 -0.42
N GLU A 92 -16.12 21.49 -0.67
CA GLU A 92 -17.31 21.44 -1.52
C GLU A 92 -16.97 21.08 -2.97
N ALA A 93 -15.88 21.64 -3.52
CA ALA A 93 -15.39 21.31 -4.85
C ALA A 93 -14.99 19.83 -4.95
N LEU A 94 -14.21 19.34 -3.98
CA LEU A 94 -13.84 17.93 -3.88
C LEU A 94 -15.08 17.03 -3.77
N LEU A 95 -16.06 17.41 -2.95
CA LEU A 95 -17.31 16.67 -2.82
C LEU A 95 -18.05 16.52 -4.16
N GLN A 96 -18.08 17.57 -5.00
CA GLN A 96 -18.68 17.45 -6.33
C GLN A 96 -17.91 16.48 -7.22
N GLU A 97 -16.58 16.45 -7.12
CA GLU A 97 -15.76 15.49 -7.85
C GLU A 97 -16.07 14.05 -7.43
N PHE A 98 -16.13 13.77 -6.12
CA PHE A 98 -16.49 12.44 -5.60
C PHE A 98 -17.92 12.01 -5.98
N LYS A 99 -18.87 12.97 -6.01
CA LYS A 99 -20.27 12.72 -6.44
C LYS A 99 -20.39 12.38 -7.91
N THR A 100 -19.49 12.93 -8.74
CA THR A 100 -19.50 12.67 -10.19
C THR A 100 -19.19 11.20 -10.50
N ASP A 101 -18.39 10.53 -9.67
CA ASP A 101 -18.11 9.08 -9.74
C ASP A 101 -17.77 8.59 -11.15
N TYR A 102 -16.70 9.13 -11.73
CA TYR A 102 -16.24 8.79 -13.08
C TYR A 102 -16.02 7.28 -13.30
N ASN A 103 -15.85 6.52 -12.21
CA ASN A 103 -15.57 5.10 -12.23
C ASN A 103 -16.79 4.20 -11.94
N GLN A 104 -17.99 4.75 -11.86
CA GLN A 104 -19.22 4.03 -11.50
C GLN A 104 -19.43 2.74 -12.33
N THR A 105 -19.17 2.80 -13.64
CA THR A 105 -19.35 1.67 -14.57
C THR A 105 -18.05 0.97 -14.96
N HIS A 106 -16.91 1.38 -14.38
CA HIS A 106 -15.60 0.88 -14.78
C HIS A 106 -15.34 -0.55 -14.29
N PHE A 107 -15.75 -0.88 -13.06
CA PHE A 107 -15.42 -2.13 -12.38
C PHE A 107 -16.33 -3.31 -12.77
N VAL A 108 -16.53 -3.49 -14.07
CA VAL A 108 -17.33 -4.57 -14.66
C VAL A 108 -16.40 -5.63 -15.23
N ARG A 109 -16.58 -6.87 -14.78
CA ARG A 109 -15.77 -8.03 -15.19
C ARG A 109 -16.33 -8.66 -16.46
N ASN A 110 -15.45 -9.25 -17.26
CA ASN A 110 -15.81 -10.00 -18.46
C ASN A 110 -15.29 -11.46 -18.37
N LYS A 111 -15.50 -12.25 -19.43
CA LYS A 111 -15.09 -13.68 -19.47
C LYS A 111 -13.57 -13.88 -19.44
N GLU A 112 -12.79 -12.89 -19.87
CA GLU A 112 -11.31 -12.97 -19.91
C GLU A 112 -10.71 -13.24 -18.53
N PHE A 113 -11.36 -12.78 -17.46
CA PHE A 113 -10.88 -12.96 -16.08
C PHE A 113 -10.76 -14.44 -15.71
N LYS A 114 -11.82 -15.21 -15.93
CA LYS A 114 -11.82 -16.64 -15.60
C LYS A 114 -10.87 -17.43 -16.49
N GLU A 115 -10.87 -17.13 -17.79
CA GLU A 115 -9.97 -17.77 -18.75
C GLU A 115 -8.49 -17.51 -18.44
N ALA A 116 -8.15 -16.30 -17.99
CA ALA A 116 -6.79 -15.96 -17.57
C ALA A 116 -6.41 -16.67 -16.26
N ALA A 117 -7.30 -16.68 -15.26
CA ALA A 117 -7.05 -17.39 -14.00
C ALA A 117 -6.77 -18.89 -14.21
N ASP A 118 -7.50 -19.54 -15.13
CA ASP A 118 -7.32 -20.96 -15.44
C ASP A 118 -5.97 -21.27 -16.13
N LYS A 119 -5.32 -20.26 -16.71
CA LYS A 119 -3.99 -20.37 -17.33
C LYS A 119 -2.84 -20.09 -16.35
N ILE A 120 -3.12 -19.49 -15.20
CA ILE A 120 -2.10 -19.20 -14.19
C ILE A 120 -1.94 -20.43 -13.29
N ASP A 121 -0.80 -21.10 -13.41
CA ASP A 121 -0.46 -22.30 -12.64
C ASP A 121 0.84 -22.15 -11.83
N GLY A 122 1.23 -23.24 -11.15
CA GLY A 122 2.51 -23.33 -10.46
C GLY A 122 2.78 -22.23 -9.42
N PRO A 123 4.06 -21.83 -9.24
CA PRO A 123 4.45 -20.77 -8.32
C PRO A 123 3.78 -19.42 -8.60
N LEU A 124 3.57 -19.08 -9.88
CA LEU A 124 2.96 -17.81 -10.28
C LEU A 124 1.52 -17.69 -9.74
N ARG A 125 0.76 -18.79 -9.75
CA ARG A 125 -0.59 -18.83 -9.16
C ARG A 125 -0.58 -18.49 -7.68
N GLN A 126 0.36 -19.03 -6.92
CA GLN A 126 0.45 -18.75 -5.49
C GLN A 126 0.78 -17.27 -5.23
N ILE A 127 1.76 -16.74 -5.95
CA ILE A 127 2.18 -15.33 -5.85
C ILE A 127 1.02 -14.39 -6.20
N PHE A 128 0.29 -14.69 -7.28
CA PHE A 128 -0.82 -13.86 -7.73
C PHE A 128 -2.02 -13.90 -6.78
N VAL A 129 -2.33 -15.07 -6.21
CA VAL A 129 -3.35 -15.19 -5.16
C VAL A 129 -2.96 -14.41 -3.91
N GLU A 130 -1.68 -14.48 -3.49
CA GLU A 130 -1.19 -13.69 -2.36
C GLU A 130 -1.32 -12.18 -2.62
N PHE A 131 -0.97 -11.73 -3.83
CA PHE A 131 -1.18 -10.34 -4.25
C PHE A 131 -2.65 -9.93 -4.09
N LEU A 132 -3.59 -10.68 -4.66
CA LEU A 132 -5.02 -10.38 -4.57
C LEU A 132 -5.54 -10.36 -3.12
N GLU A 133 -5.13 -11.33 -2.29
CA GLU A 133 -5.55 -11.41 -0.89
C GLU A 133 -5.04 -10.21 -0.08
N ARG A 134 -3.77 -9.84 -0.26
CA ARG A 134 -3.17 -8.71 0.46
C ARG A 134 -3.75 -7.38 0.02
N SER A 135 -3.86 -7.15 -1.29
CA SER A 135 -4.50 -5.94 -1.82
C SER A 135 -5.94 -5.84 -1.34
N CYS A 136 -6.72 -6.92 -1.44
CA CYS A 136 -8.11 -6.91 -0.97
C CYS A 136 -8.23 -6.56 0.52
N THR A 137 -7.29 -7.05 1.34
CA THR A 137 -7.27 -6.77 2.77
C THR A 137 -6.89 -5.31 3.06
N ALA A 138 -5.99 -4.73 2.27
CA ALA A 138 -5.58 -3.33 2.39
C ALA A 138 -6.75 -2.38 2.07
N GLU A 139 -7.39 -2.52 0.91
CA GLU A 139 -8.53 -1.67 0.51
C GLU A 139 -9.70 -1.81 1.51
N PHE A 140 -9.95 -3.05 1.96
CA PHE A 140 -11.01 -3.29 2.95
C PHE A 140 -10.70 -2.68 4.33
N SER A 141 -9.42 -2.52 4.68
CA SER A 141 -9.01 -1.81 5.90
C SER A 141 -9.31 -0.31 5.80
N GLY A 142 -8.96 0.32 4.68
CA GLY A 142 -9.27 1.72 4.38
C GLY A 142 -10.77 1.98 4.43
N PHE A 143 -11.56 1.17 3.73
CA PHE A 143 -13.03 1.20 3.76
C PHE A 143 -13.62 1.32 5.16
N LEU A 144 -13.18 0.47 6.10
CA LEU A 144 -13.74 0.44 7.45
C LEU A 144 -13.45 1.73 8.23
N LEU A 145 -12.23 2.27 8.10
CA LEU A 145 -11.85 3.52 8.73
C LEU A 145 -12.68 4.68 8.17
N TYR A 146 -12.74 4.82 6.84
CA TYR A 146 -13.45 5.91 6.18
C TYR A 146 -14.96 5.86 6.42
N LYS A 147 -15.55 4.65 6.43
CA LYS A 147 -16.96 4.46 6.76
C LYS A 147 -17.29 4.95 8.17
N GLU A 148 -16.43 4.65 9.15
CA GLU A 148 -16.64 5.10 10.52
C GLU A 148 -16.44 6.62 10.66
N LEU A 149 -15.43 7.20 9.99
CA LEU A 149 -15.24 8.66 9.93
C LEU A 149 -16.45 9.38 9.30
N GLY A 150 -16.94 8.89 8.16
CA GLY A 150 -18.13 9.44 7.51
C GLY A 150 -19.38 9.39 8.41
N ARG A 151 -19.52 8.34 9.22
CA ARG A 151 -20.62 8.23 10.19
C ARG A 151 -20.48 9.22 11.35
N ARG A 152 -19.27 9.34 11.92
CA ARG A 152 -18.98 10.17 13.10
C ARG A 152 -19.09 11.66 12.79
N LEU A 153 -18.51 12.09 11.68
CA LEU A 153 -18.41 13.50 11.31
C LEU A 153 -19.72 14.11 10.79
N LYS A 154 -20.78 13.31 10.57
CA LYS A 154 -22.02 13.75 9.93
C LYS A 154 -22.68 14.96 10.59
N LYS A 155 -22.57 15.10 11.91
CA LYS A 155 -23.11 16.25 12.66
C LYS A 155 -22.13 17.41 12.77
N THR A 156 -20.84 17.13 12.67
CA THR A 156 -19.74 18.07 12.94
C THR A 156 -19.31 18.80 11.68
N ASN A 157 -19.17 18.08 10.57
CA ASN A 157 -18.91 18.62 9.25
C ASN A 157 -19.56 17.71 8.20
N PRO A 158 -20.81 18.00 7.78
CA PRO A 158 -21.55 17.15 6.85
C PRO A 158 -20.87 16.94 5.50
N VAL A 159 -20.12 17.94 5.01
CA VAL A 159 -19.42 17.86 3.71
C VAL A 159 -18.25 16.88 3.80
N VAL A 160 -17.36 17.06 4.79
CA VAL A 160 -16.23 16.14 5.01
C VAL A 160 -16.73 14.72 5.30
N ALA A 161 -17.82 14.58 6.06
CA ALA A 161 -18.46 13.30 6.32
C ALA A 161 -18.98 12.61 5.05
N GLU A 162 -19.57 13.37 4.14
CA GLU A 162 -20.05 12.85 2.85
C GLU A 162 -18.88 12.43 1.96
N ILE A 163 -17.78 13.20 1.92
CA ILE A 163 -16.56 12.80 1.19
C ILE A 163 -16.01 11.48 1.73
N PHE A 164 -15.83 11.32 3.05
CA PHE A 164 -15.40 10.04 3.62
C PHE A 164 -16.37 8.89 3.30
N SER A 165 -17.67 9.16 3.24
CA SER A 165 -18.66 8.15 2.85
C SER A 165 -18.48 7.72 1.39
N LEU A 166 -18.21 8.65 0.48
CA LEU A 166 -17.95 8.37 -0.94
C LEU A 166 -16.59 7.70 -1.16
N MET A 167 -15.55 8.14 -0.46
CA MET A 167 -14.27 7.45 -0.42
C MET A 167 -14.43 6.00 0.07
N SER A 168 -15.24 5.76 1.12
CA SER A 168 -15.55 4.40 1.57
C SER A 168 -16.29 3.57 0.51
N ARG A 169 -17.12 4.18 -0.36
CA ARG A 169 -17.75 3.50 -1.49
C ARG A 169 -16.67 3.01 -2.47
N ASP A 170 -15.68 3.86 -2.76
CA ASP A 170 -14.61 3.56 -3.71
C ASP A 170 -13.73 2.42 -3.17
N GLU A 171 -13.30 2.48 -1.91
CA GLU A 171 -12.56 1.40 -1.25
C GLU A 171 -13.33 0.07 -1.17
N ALA A 172 -14.65 0.13 -0.91
CA ALA A 172 -15.49 -1.07 -0.90
C ALA A 172 -15.60 -1.68 -2.30
N ARG A 173 -15.62 -0.84 -3.34
CA ARG A 173 -15.64 -1.27 -4.75
C ARG A 173 -14.33 -1.95 -5.12
N HIS A 174 -13.22 -1.35 -4.75
CA HIS A 174 -11.85 -1.87 -4.91
C HIS A 174 -11.67 -3.23 -4.24
N ALA A 175 -11.95 -3.32 -2.94
CA ALA A 175 -11.90 -4.57 -2.18
C ALA A 175 -12.84 -5.63 -2.78
N GLY A 176 -14.06 -5.24 -3.15
CA GLY A 176 -15.03 -6.12 -3.78
C GLY A 176 -14.56 -6.66 -5.14
N PHE A 177 -13.88 -5.83 -5.93
CA PHE A 177 -13.33 -6.23 -7.24
C PHE A 177 -12.18 -7.23 -7.08
N LEU A 178 -11.28 -7.00 -6.12
CA LEU A 178 -10.19 -7.93 -5.79
C LEU A 178 -10.70 -9.26 -5.24
N ASN A 179 -11.70 -9.24 -4.34
CA ASN A 179 -12.30 -10.45 -3.79
C ASN A 179 -13.03 -11.28 -4.86
N LYS A 180 -13.67 -10.60 -5.82
CA LYS A 180 -14.21 -11.25 -7.02
C LYS A 180 -13.11 -11.89 -7.86
N GLY A 181 -11.94 -11.25 -7.97
CA GLY A 181 -10.75 -11.84 -8.60
C GLY A 181 -10.31 -13.15 -7.94
N LEU A 182 -10.25 -13.19 -6.61
CA LEU A 182 -9.96 -14.43 -5.85
C LEU A 182 -10.92 -15.58 -6.20
N SER A 183 -12.19 -15.25 -6.49
CA SER A 183 -13.20 -16.26 -6.83
C SER A 183 -12.89 -17.02 -8.11
N ASP A 184 -12.14 -16.43 -9.05
CA ASP A 184 -11.71 -17.15 -10.26
C ASP A 184 -10.73 -18.27 -9.92
N PHE A 185 -9.97 -18.10 -8.84
CA PHE A 185 -9.04 -19.08 -8.29
C PHE A 185 -9.72 -20.04 -7.29
N ASN A 186 -11.05 -20.01 -7.22
CA ASN A 186 -11.88 -20.76 -6.26
C ASN A 186 -11.57 -20.40 -4.79
N LEU A 187 -11.24 -19.13 -4.54
CA LEU A 187 -10.96 -18.58 -3.22
C LEU A 187 -11.90 -17.40 -2.95
N ALA A 188 -12.18 -17.13 -1.68
CA ALA A 188 -12.91 -15.94 -1.27
C ALA A 188 -12.46 -15.53 0.13
N LEU A 189 -12.37 -14.22 0.33
CA LEU A 189 -12.25 -13.63 1.66
C LEU A 189 -13.64 -13.34 2.20
N ASP A 190 -13.88 -13.80 3.42
CA ASP A 190 -15.05 -13.40 4.19
C ASP A 190 -14.74 -12.06 4.86
N LEU A 191 -15.06 -10.98 4.15
CA LEU A 191 -14.82 -9.62 4.61
C LEU A 191 -15.58 -9.31 5.92
N GLY A 192 -16.78 -9.86 6.10
CA GLY A 192 -17.57 -9.69 7.33
C GLY A 192 -16.94 -10.38 8.54
N PHE A 193 -16.36 -11.57 8.32
CA PHE A 193 -15.54 -12.22 9.34
C PHE A 193 -14.27 -11.44 9.64
N LEU A 194 -13.57 -10.91 8.64
CA LEU A 194 -12.34 -10.12 8.83
C LEU A 194 -12.57 -8.92 9.76
N THR A 195 -13.69 -8.21 9.62
CA THR A 195 -14.06 -7.09 10.51
C THR A 195 -14.15 -7.51 11.98
N LYS A 196 -14.62 -8.73 12.27
CA LYS A 196 -14.82 -9.21 13.65
C LYS A 196 -13.57 -9.88 14.24
N ALA A 197 -12.78 -10.53 13.39
CA ALA A 197 -11.68 -11.38 13.81
C ALA A 197 -10.33 -10.65 13.92
N ARG A 198 -10.15 -9.54 13.19
CA ARG A 198 -8.85 -8.83 13.15
C ARG A 198 -8.69 -7.86 14.31
N LYS A 199 -7.45 -7.72 14.77
CA LYS A 199 -7.06 -6.71 15.76
C LYS A 199 -6.92 -5.36 15.08
N TYR A 200 -7.55 -4.35 15.65
CA TYR A 200 -7.39 -2.97 15.24
C TYR A 200 -6.12 -2.38 15.83
N THR A 201 -5.34 -1.71 15.00
CA THR A 201 -4.14 -0.96 15.37
C THR A 201 -4.52 0.50 15.49
N PHE A 202 -4.26 1.11 16.64
CA PHE A 202 -4.57 2.52 16.90
C PHE A 202 -3.50 3.42 16.30
N PHE A 203 -3.92 4.47 15.59
CA PHE A 203 -3.08 5.60 15.19
C PHE A 203 -3.74 6.92 15.57
N LYS A 204 -2.93 7.87 16.05
CA LYS A 204 -3.39 9.24 16.28
C LYS A 204 -3.80 9.92 14.96
N PRO A 205 -4.81 10.80 14.95
CA PRO A 205 -5.30 11.49 13.75
C PRO A 205 -4.21 12.10 12.87
N LYS A 206 -3.24 12.78 13.50
CA LYS A 206 -2.08 13.32 12.79
C LYS A 206 -1.36 12.27 11.94
N PHE A 207 -1.15 11.07 12.49
CA PHE A 207 -0.44 9.99 11.81
C PHE A 207 -1.29 9.37 10.71
N ILE A 208 -2.61 9.30 10.89
CA ILE A 208 -3.54 8.91 9.83
C ILE A 208 -3.40 9.86 8.64
N PHE A 209 -3.36 11.18 8.86
CA PHE A 209 -3.27 12.13 7.74
C PHE A 209 -1.98 11.97 6.93
N TYR A 210 -0.81 11.90 7.57
CA TYR A 210 0.44 11.68 6.83
C TYR A 210 0.49 10.31 6.16
N ALA A 211 0.17 9.24 6.90
CA ALA A 211 0.32 7.87 6.41
C ALA A 211 -0.68 7.56 5.29
N THR A 212 -1.94 7.98 5.43
CA THR A 212 -2.95 7.79 4.39
C THR A 212 -2.61 8.63 3.17
N TYR A 213 -2.29 9.92 3.30
CA TYR A 213 -1.87 10.73 2.15
C TYR A 213 -0.76 10.06 1.32
N LEU A 214 0.30 9.58 1.99
CA LEU A 214 1.39 8.85 1.34
C LEU A 214 0.92 7.52 0.74
N SER A 215 0.05 6.77 1.43
CA SER A 215 -0.51 5.51 0.94
C SER A 215 -1.27 5.70 -0.38
N GLU A 216 -2.15 6.71 -0.45
CA GLU A 216 -2.93 7.03 -1.66
C GLU A 216 -1.99 7.45 -2.82
N LYS A 217 -0.99 8.31 -2.55
CA LYS A 217 -0.03 8.73 -3.60
C LYS A 217 0.87 7.58 -4.07
N ILE A 218 1.27 6.68 -3.18
CA ILE A 218 1.99 5.45 -3.55
C ILE A 218 1.09 4.52 -4.36
N GLY A 219 -0.15 4.32 -3.94
CA GLY A 219 -1.16 3.54 -4.66
C GLY A 219 -1.30 4.02 -6.11
N TYR A 220 -1.48 5.34 -6.28
CA TYR A 220 -1.52 5.98 -7.59
C TYR A 220 -0.31 5.62 -8.46
N TRP A 221 0.91 5.90 -7.97
CA TRP A 221 2.14 5.73 -8.76
C TRP A 221 2.42 4.26 -9.08
N ARG A 222 2.09 3.34 -8.18
CA ARG A 222 2.23 1.90 -8.43
C ARG A 222 1.28 1.43 -9.53
N TYR A 223 -0.01 1.78 -9.40
CA TYR A 223 -1.02 1.35 -10.35
C TYR A 223 -0.78 1.90 -11.75
N ILE A 224 -0.47 3.20 -11.88
CA ILE A 224 -0.21 3.79 -13.20
C ILE A 224 1.08 3.25 -13.83
N THR A 225 2.12 2.99 -13.04
CA THR A 225 3.39 2.43 -13.53
C THR A 225 3.20 1.01 -14.04
N ILE A 226 2.53 0.15 -13.26
CA ILE A 226 2.22 -1.23 -13.68
C ILE A 226 1.34 -1.23 -14.93
N TYR A 227 0.31 -0.37 -14.99
CA TYR A 227 -0.55 -0.28 -16.15
C TYR A 227 0.21 0.11 -17.42
N ARG A 228 1.03 1.17 -17.35
CA ARG A 228 1.82 1.65 -18.50
C ARG A 228 2.80 0.59 -18.99
N HIS A 229 3.52 -0.05 -18.06
CA HIS A 229 4.43 -1.15 -18.37
C HIS A 229 3.72 -2.30 -19.10
N LEU A 230 2.59 -2.77 -18.58
CA LEU A 230 1.86 -3.90 -19.16
C LEU A 230 1.11 -3.55 -20.46
N LYS A 231 0.82 -2.26 -20.68
CA LYS A 231 0.30 -1.76 -21.95
C LYS A 231 1.37 -1.82 -23.05
N GLU A 232 2.61 -1.51 -22.71
CA GLU A 232 3.75 -1.59 -23.62
C GLU A 232 4.27 -3.02 -23.82
N ASN A 233 4.11 -3.88 -22.80
CA ASN A 233 4.59 -5.27 -22.79
C ASN A 233 3.43 -6.26 -22.48
N PRO A 234 2.46 -6.43 -23.40
CA PRO A 234 1.24 -7.20 -23.16
C PRO A 234 1.48 -8.69 -22.89
N GLU A 235 2.64 -9.24 -23.26
CA GLU A 235 3.05 -10.62 -22.99
C GLU A 235 3.20 -10.93 -21.49
N TYR A 236 3.47 -9.90 -20.67
CA TYR A 236 3.57 -10.04 -19.21
C TYR A 236 2.23 -9.86 -18.50
N GLN A 237 1.16 -9.53 -19.22
CA GLN A 237 -0.17 -9.33 -18.63
C GLN A 237 -0.85 -10.68 -18.35
N CYS A 238 -0.50 -11.28 -17.22
CA CYS A 238 -1.00 -12.59 -16.81
C CYS A 238 -2.50 -12.61 -16.43
N TYR A 239 -3.07 -11.45 -16.04
CA TYR A 239 -4.46 -11.36 -15.57
C TYR A 239 -5.10 -10.00 -15.93
N PRO A 240 -6.40 -9.94 -16.30
CA PRO A 240 -7.02 -8.69 -16.78
C PRO A 240 -7.13 -7.55 -15.77
N ILE A 241 -6.95 -7.80 -14.47
CA ILE A 241 -7.09 -6.76 -13.42
C ILE A 241 -6.24 -5.52 -13.71
N PHE A 242 -5.05 -5.69 -14.28
CA PHE A 242 -4.11 -4.60 -14.57
C PHE A 242 -4.67 -3.59 -15.58
N LYS A 243 -5.56 -4.01 -16.49
CA LYS A 243 -6.25 -3.10 -17.43
C LYS A 243 -7.12 -2.07 -16.71
N TYR A 244 -7.50 -2.34 -15.46
CA TYR A 244 -8.39 -1.48 -14.68
C TYR A 244 -7.61 -0.45 -13.87
N PHE A 245 -6.28 -0.57 -13.77
CA PHE A 245 -5.44 0.27 -12.92
C PHE A 245 -5.38 1.73 -13.37
N GLU A 246 -5.56 2.04 -14.67
CA GLU A 246 -5.55 3.43 -15.17
C GLU A 246 -6.65 4.29 -14.55
N ASN A 247 -7.86 3.73 -14.42
CA ASN A 247 -8.99 4.43 -13.83
C ASN A 247 -9.00 4.27 -12.31
N TRP A 248 -8.58 3.11 -11.79
CA TRP A 248 -8.41 2.88 -10.35
C TRP A 248 -7.47 3.93 -9.76
N CYS A 249 -6.31 4.16 -10.37
CA CYS A 249 -5.35 5.14 -9.84
C CYS A 249 -5.97 6.54 -9.78
N GLN A 250 -6.95 6.88 -10.64
CA GLN A 250 -7.63 8.18 -10.50
C GLN A 250 -8.48 8.29 -9.22
N ASP A 251 -9.04 7.17 -8.70
CA ASP A 251 -9.66 7.16 -7.37
C ASP A 251 -8.60 7.50 -6.30
N GLU A 252 -7.45 6.80 -6.33
CA GLU A 252 -6.30 7.06 -5.42
C GLU A 252 -5.81 8.51 -5.50
N ASN A 253 -5.79 9.10 -6.71
CA ASN A 253 -5.37 10.49 -6.85
C ASN A 253 -6.35 11.45 -6.15
N ARG A 254 -7.67 11.27 -6.38
CA ARG A 254 -8.74 12.06 -5.72
C ARG A 254 -8.74 11.88 -4.21
N HIS A 255 -8.51 10.66 -3.74
CA HIS A 255 -8.31 10.35 -2.34
C HIS A 255 -7.13 11.13 -1.75
N GLY A 256 -5.98 11.10 -2.44
CA GLY A 256 -4.80 11.86 -2.05
C GLY A 256 -5.03 13.37 -2.07
N ASP A 257 -5.82 13.89 -3.02
CA ASP A 257 -6.15 15.33 -3.10
C ASP A 257 -7.07 15.75 -1.96
N PHE A 258 -8.03 14.90 -1.57
CA PHE A 258 -8.80 15.10 -0.35
C PHE A 258 -7.91 15.12 0.90
N PHE A 259 -7.01 14.14 1.06
CA PHE A 259 -6.09 14.12 2.20
C PHE A 259 -5.10 15.30 2.21
N SER A 260 -4.75 15.83 1.03
CA SER A 260 -4.02 17.07 0.90
C SER A 260 -4.81 18.24 1.52
N ALA A 261 -6.09 18.39 1.16
CA ALA A 261 -6.95 19.40 1.76
C ALA A 261 -7.12 19.21 3.28
N LEU A 262 -7.21 17.97 3.76
CA LEU A 262 -7.24 17.68 5.21
C LEU A 262 -5.95 18.14 5.92
N LEU A 263 -4.78 17.90 5.32
CA LEU A 263 -3.50 18.36 5.85
C LEU A 263 -3.41 19.90 5.86
N LYS A 264 -3.83 20.57 4.78
CA LYS A 264 -3.86 22.03 4.68
C LYS A 264 -4.79 22.66 5.72
N ALA A 265 -5.92 22.02 6.00
CA ALA A 265 -6.84 22.46 7.06
C ALA A 265 -6.27 22.32 8.48
N GLN A 266 -5.10 21.71 8.64
CA GLN A 266 -4.38 21.55 9.89
C GLN A 266 -2.95 22.11 9.78
N PRO A 267 -2.77 23.45 9.76
CA PRO A 267 -1.47 24.07 9.54
C PRO A 267 -0.37 23.61 10.52
N GLN A 268 -0.75 23.19 11.73
CA GLN A 268 0.17 22.60 12.72
C GLN A 268 0.85 21.30 12.24
N PHE A 269 0.36 20.68 11.16
CA PHE A 269 0.96 19.52 10.52
C PHE A 269 1.85 19.90 9.33
N LEU A 270 1.92 21.16 8.94
CA LEU A 270 2.70 21.60 7.77
C LEU A 270 3.67 22.75 8.05
N ASN A 271 3.45 23.57 9.08
CA ASN A 271 4.12 24.87 9.16
C ASN A 271 5.32 24.95 10.13
N ASP A 272 5.51 23.99 11.04
CA ASP A 272 6.57 24.07 12.06
C ASP A 272 7.76 23.12 11.82
N TRP A 273 8.83 23.31 12.58
CA TRP A 273 10.02 22.44 12.49
C TRP A 273 9.69 20.99 12.87
N LYS A 274 8.67 20.76 13.70
CA LYS A 274 8.20 19.41 14.05
C LYS A 274 7.52 18.77 12.84
N ALA A 275 6.74 19.52 12.07
CA ALA A 275 6.09 19.08 10.85
C ALA A 275 7.12 18.66 9.81
N LYS A 276 8.25 19.36 9.70
CA LYS A 276 9.39 18.91 8.87
C LYS A 276 9.91 17.54 9.29
N LEU A 277 10.12 17.33 10.60
CA LEU A 277 10.56 16.04 11.12
C LEU A 277 9.53 14.93 10.88
N TRP A 278 8.25 15.20 11.16
CA TRP A 278 7.18 14.23 10.95
C TRP A 278 7.01 13.87 9.47
N SER A 279 7.01 14.86 8.59
CA SER A 279 6.90 14.66 7.13
C SER A 279 7.99 13.73 6.62
N ARG A 280 9.25 13.99 6.99
CA ARG A 280 10.40 13.14 6.64
C ARG A 280 10.31 11.76 7.27
N PHE A 281 9.86 11.68 8.51
CA PHE A 281 9.71 10.41 9.23
C PHE A 281 8.68 9.51 8.53
N PHE A 282 7.55 10.06 8.13
CA PHE A 282 6.51 9.33 7.40
C PHE A 282 6.96 8.95 5.99
N CYS A 283 7.62 9.86 5.26
CA CYS A 283 8.25 9.51 3.97
C CYS A 283 9.18 8.30 4.13
N LEU A 284 10.12 8.37 5.08
CA LEU A 284 11.11 7.30 5.28
C LEU A 284 10.43 5.99 5.66
N SER A 285 9.53 6.05 6.64
CA SER A 285 8.84 4.87 7.17
C SER A 285 8.07 4.15 6.08
N VAL A 286 7.34 4.89 5.24
CA VAL A 286 6.54 4.31 4.17
C VAL A 286 7.43 3.79 3.03
N TYR A 287 8.43 4.55 2.59
CA TYR A 287 9.34 4.11 1.51
C TYR A 287 10.15 2.87 1.89
N VAL A 288 10.70 2.83 3.10
CA VAL A 288 11.43 1.65 3.60
C VAL A 288 10.50 0.45 3.73
N THR A 289 9.29 0.66 4.27
CA THR A 289 8.30 -0.42 4.41
C THR A 289 7.93 -1.00 3.05
N MET A 290 7.70 -0.16 2.04
CA MET A 290 7.41 -0.58 0.68
C MET A 290 8.60 -1.36 0.09
N TYR A 291 9.80 -0.76 0.08
CA TYR A 291 11.00 -1.34 -0.53
C TYR A 291 11.37 -2.71 0.08
N LEU A 292 11.35 -2.83 1.41
CA LEU A 292 11.64 -4.09 2.10
C LEU A 292 10.56 -5.15 1.87
N ASN A 293 9.30 -4.74 1.77
CA ASN A 293 8.17 -5.62 1.55
C ASN A 293 8.18 -6.21 0.13
N ASP A 294 8.56 -5.39 -0.83
CA ASP A 294 8.48 -5.72 -2.24
C ASP A 294 9.72 -6.50 -2.68
N CYS A 295 10.91 -6.19 -2.15
CA CYS A 295 12.10 -7.04 -2.30
C CYS A 295 11.91 -8.46 -1.71
N GLN A 296 11.03 -8.65 -0.72
CA GLN A 296 10.66 -10.00 -0.25
C GLN A 296 9.73 -10.75 -1.22
N ARG A 297 9.22 -10.07 -2.25
CA ARG A 297 8.22 -10.56 -3.21
C ARG A 297 8.62 -10.28 -4.65
N THR A 298 9.92 -10.26 -4.92
CA THR A 298 10.50 -10.00 -6.24
C THR A 298 9.86 -10.84 -7.34
N ALA A 299 9.53 -12.10 -7.03
CA ALA A 299 8.90 -13.02 -7.99
C ALA A 299 7.55 -12.54 -8.56
N PHE A 300 6.82 -11.66 -7.85
CA PHE A 300 5.61 -11.02 -8.40
C PHE A 300 5.97 -10.05 -9.53
N TYR A 301 6.89 -9.13 -9.27
CA TYR A 301 7.31 -8.10 -10.22
C TYR A 301 8.01 -8.71 -11.42
N GLU A 302 8.93 -9.66 -11.20
CA GLU A 302 9.58 -10.41 -12.27
C GLU A 302 8.56 -11.18 -13.12
N GLY A 303 7.52 -11.74 -12.49
CA GLY A 303 6.43 -12.43 -13.18
C GLY A 303 5.60 -11.54 -14.11
N ILE A 304 5.61 -10.22 -13.89
CA ILE A 304 5.01 -9.21 -14.76
C ILE A 304 6.05 -8.40 -15.54
N GLY A 305 7.29 -8.90 -15.64
CA GLY A 305 8.36 -8.31 -16.47
C GLY A 305 8.99 -7.04 -15.90
N LEU A 306 8.89 -6.81 -14.59
CA LEU A 306 9.49 -5.66 -13.91
C LEU A 306 10.71 -6.09 -13.08
N ASP A 307 11.71 -5.21 -13.02
CA ASP A 307 12.71 -5.25 -11.96
C ASP A 307 12.12 -4.58 -10.71
N THR A 308 12.09 -5.31 -9.60
CA THR A 308 11.48 -4.87 -8.34
C THR A 308 12.09 -3.59 -7.80
N LYS A 309 13.42 -3.47 -7.83
CA LYS A 309 14.13 -2.35 -7.20
C LYS A 309 14.02 -1.10 -8.04
N GLU A 310 14.12 -1.23 -9.37
CA GLU A 310 13.91 -0.11 -10.29
C GLU A 310 12.45 0.38 -10.25
N PHE A 311 11.49 -0.55 -10.20
CA PHE A 311 10.08 -0.22 -10.01
C PHE A 311 9.85 0.55 -8.70
N ASP A 312 10.34 0.03 -7.57
CA ASP A 312 10.13 0.68 -6.28
C ASP A 312 10.81 2.05 -6.20
N MET A 313 12.03 2.18 -6.72
CA MET A 313 12.72 3.46 -6.75
C MET A 313 11.98 4.48 -7.60
N HIS A 314 11.45 4.08 -8.76
CA HIS A 314 10.60 4.96 -9.58
C HIS A 314 9.37 5.44 -8.79
N VAL A 315 8.65 4.52 -8.14
CA VAL A 315 7.48 4.86 -7.32
C VAL A 315 7.84 5.79 -6.16
N ILE A 316 8.96 5.54 -5.48
CA ILE A 316 9.46 6.39 -4.38
C ILE A 316 9.75 7.80 -4.88
N ILE A 317 10.48 7.94 -5.98
CA ILE A 317 10.87 9.24 -6.55
C ILE A 317 9.62 10.05 -6.92
N GLU A 318 8.70 9.45 -7.68
CA GLU A 318 7.49 10.15 -8.13
C GLU A 318 6.53 10.49 -6.97
N THR A 319 6.42 9.60 -5.98
CA THR A 319 5.68 9.88 -4.74
C THR A 319 6.33 11.03 -3.98
N ASN A 320 7.65 11.06 -3.87
CA ASN A 320 8.38 12.10 -3.14
C ASN A 320 8.24 13.47 -3.81
N ARG A 321 8.33 13.53 -5.14
CA ARG A 321 8.06 14.74 -5.94
C ARG A 321 6.63 15.25 -5.75
N THR A 322 5.65 14.36 -5.73
CA THR A 322 4.24 14.73 -5.48
C THR A 322 4.04 15.23 -4.05
N THR A 323 4.64 14.56 -3.08
CA THR A 323 4.57 14.89 -1.66
C THR A 323 5.24 16.22 -1.32
N ALA A 324 6.33 16.57 -2.00
CA ALA A 324 7.04 17.84 -1.83
C ALA A 324 6.15 19.07 -2.09
N ARG A 325 5.06 18.91 -2.83
CA ARG A 325 4.08 19.98 -3.08
C ARG A 325 3.24 20.34 -1.85
N ILE A 326 3.31 19.57 -0.77
CA ILE A 326 2.52 19.80 0.46
C ILE A 326 3.41 19.76 1.68
N PHE A 327 4.27 18.75 1.80
CA PHE A 327 5.10 18.58 2.98
C PHE A 327 6.17 19.68 3.03
N PRO A 328 6.44 20.26 4.22
CA PRO A 328 7.44 21.32 4.38
C PRO A 328 8.88 20.85 4.17
N ALA A 329 9.13 19.54 4.20
CA ALA A 329 10.41 18.95 3.86
C ALA A 329 10.20 17.48 3.47
N VAL A 330 10.97 17.02 2.49
CA VAL A 330 11.00 15.62 2.05
C VAL A 330 12.42 15.07 2.08
N LEU A 331 12.56 13.76 1.87
CA LEU A 331 13.86 13.11 1.76
C LEU A 331 14.47 13.39 0.39
N ASP A 332 15.81 13.47 0.33
CA ASP A 332 16.55 13.48 -0.94
C ASP A 332 16.66 12.04 -1.50
N VAL A 333 15.55 11.55 -2.06
CA VAL A 333 15.42 10.15 -2.53
C VAL A 333 16.12 9.89 -3.86
N GLU A 334 16.44 10.95 -4.61
CA GLU A 334 17.17 10.85 -5.88
C GLU A 334 18.69 10.76 -5.67
N ASN A 335 19.16 11.07 -4.46
CA ASN A 335 20.54 10.83 -4.06
C ASN A 335 20.89 9.33 -4.15
N PRO A 336 21.94 8.94 -4.89
CA PRO A 336 22.35 7.54 -4.99
C PRO A 336 22.62 6.88 -3.62
N GLU A 337 23.01 7.67 -2.62
CA GLU A 337 23.21 7.21 -1.25
C GLU A 337 21.90 6.70 -0.61
N PHE A 338 20.75 7.30 -0.95
CA PHE A 338 19.45 6.86 -0.44
C PHE A 338 19.16 5.42 -0.88
N LYS A 339 19.27 5.14 -2.18
CA LYS A 339 19.09 3.78 -2.73
C LYS A 339 20.11 2.81 -2.14
N ARG A 340 21.38 3.21 -2.03
CA ARG A 340 22.44 2.38 -1.43
C ARG A 340 22.09 1.96 -0.01
N ARG A 341 21.51 2.86 0.79
CA ARG A 341 21.06 2.55 2.16
C ARG A 341 19.85 1.64 2.18
N LEU A 342 18.85 1.87 1.32
CA LEU A 342 17.71 0.97 1.18
C LEU A 342 18.16 -0.46 0.82
N ASP A 343 19.08 -0.59 -0.14
CA ASP A 343 19.67 -1.88 -0.51
C ASP A 343 20.38 -2.54 0.68
N LYS A 344 21.08 -1.75 1.50
CA LYS A 344 21.70 -2.26 2.73
C LYS A 344 20.67 -2.74 3.75
N MET A 345 19.55 -2.03 3.90
CA MET A 345 18.46 -2.44 4.77
C MET A 345 17.82 -3.76 4.31
N VAL A 346 17.73 -4.00 2.99
CA VAL A 346 17.26 -5.27 2.42
C VAL A 346 18.17 -6.41 2.88
N GLU A 347 19.49 -6.29 2.69
CA GLU A 347 20.45 -7.30 3.12
C GLU A 347 20.34 -7.63 4.62
N ILE A 348 20.21 -6.59 5.46
CA ILE A 348 20.07 -6.76 6.91
C ILE A 348 18.75 -7.45 7.25
N ASN A 349 17.66 -7.06 6.58
CA ASN A 349 16.34 -7.65 6.79
C ASN A 349 16.30 -9.13 6.36
N GLU A 350 16.95 -9.50 5.26
CA GLU A 350 17.11 -10.90 4.84
C GLU A 350 17.86 -11.72 5.90
N GLN A 351 18.94 -11.18 6.46
CA GLN A 351 19.66 -11.83 7.56
C GLN A 351 18.78 -11.98 8.82
N LEU A 352 17.97 -10.97 9.15
CA LEU A 352 17.03 -11.04 10.26
C LEU A 352 15.99 -12.16 10.07
N LEU A 353 15.45 -12.29 8.85
CA LEU A 353 14.52 -13.35 8.50
C LEU A 353 15.20 -14.73 8.58
N ALA A 354 16.41 -14.86 8.03
CA ALA A 354 17.17 -16.11 8.09
C ALA A 354 17.43 -16.58 9.53
N VAL A 355 17.80 -15.67 10.44
CA VAL A 355 17.94 -15.99 11.88
C VAL A 355 16.59 -16.43 12.49
N GLY A 356 15.47 -15.85 12.04
CA GLY A 356 14.13 -16.25 12.48
C GLY A 356 13.79 -17.70 12.14
N GLU A 357 14.27 -18.20 11.00
CA GLU A 357 13.99 -19.54 10.47
C GLU A 357 14.97 -20.63 10.96
N THR A 358 16.01 -20.29 11.73
CA THR A 358 16.92 -21.31 12.29
C THR A 358 16.22 -22.19 13.34
N SER A 359 16.79 -23.36 13.64
CA SER A 359 16.32 -24.23 14.73
C SER A 359 16.90 -23.85 16.11
N ASP A 360 17.53 -22.68 16.24
CA ASP A 360 18.13 -22.23 17.49
C ASP A 360 17.07 -21.97 18.58
N ILE A 361 17.47 -22.12 19.84
CA ILE A 361 16.62 -21.73 20.98
C ILE A 361 16.34 -20.21 20.97
N PRO A 362 15.19 -19.74 21.48
CA PRO A 362 14.78 -18.32 21.41
C PRO A 362 15.83 -17.33 21.93
N LEU A 363 16.55 -17.67 22.99
CA LEU A 363 17.60 -16.82 23.55
C LEU A 363 18.74 -16.59 22.54
N VAL A 364 19.20 -17.65 21.89
CA VAL A 364 20.28 -17.59 20.89
C VAL A 364 19.82 -16.81 19.65
N LYS A 365 18.56 -17.01 19.21
CA LYS A 365 17.98 -16.20 18.12
C LYS A 365 17.99 -14.72 18.48
N ASN A 366 17.55 -14.36 19.69
CA ASN A 366 17.53 -12.97 20.12
C ASN A 366 18.92 -12.35 20.16
N LEU A 367 19.92 -13.07 20.69
CA LEU A 367 21.31 -12.62 20.70
C LEU A 367 21.86 -12.39 19.28
N LYS A 368 21.54 -13.27 18.32
CA LYS A 368 21.90 -13.09 16.90
C LYS A 368 21.17 -11.92 16.23
N ARG A 369 19.93 -11.63 16.65
CA ARG A 369 19.12 -10.53 16.08
C ARG A 369 19.53 -9.14 16.57
N ILE A 370 20.01 -9.00 17.81
CA ILE A 370 20.41 -7.70 18.38
C ILE A 370 21.36 -6.90 17.47
N PRO A 371 22.51 -7.45 17.00
CA PRO A 371 23.42 -6.67 16.15
C PRO A 371 22.80 -6.29 14.80
N LEU A 372 21.94 -7.16 14.24
CA LEU A 372 21.24 -6.89 12.98
C LEU A 372 20.17 -5.80 13.15
N ILE A 373 19.41 -5.83 14.26
CA ILE A 373 18.44 -4.77 14.59
C ILE A 373 19.17 -3.44 14.81
N ALA A 374 20.31 -3.45 15.51
CA ALA A 374 21.12 -2.26 15.71
C ALA A 374 21.65 -1.70 14.37
N ALA A 375 22.11 -2.57 13.46
CA ALA A 375 22.54 -2.17 12.12
C ALA A 375 21.38 -1.57 11.31
N LEU A 376 20.20 -2.20 11.31
CA LEU A 376 19.01 -1.68 10.63
C LEU A 376 18.58 -0.32 11.18
N ALA A 377 18.55 -0.19 12.51
CA ALA A 377 18.24 1.08 13.17
C ALA A 377 19.27 2.17 12.83
N SER A 378 20.56 1.80 12.72
CA SER A 378 21.61 2.73 12.30
C SER A 378 21.43 3.19 10.86
N GLU A 379 21.08 2.30 9.93
CA GLU A 379 20.80 2.70 8.54
C GLU A 379 19.57 3.58 8.45
N LEU A 380 18.50 3.26 9.20
CA LEU A 380 17.30 4.09 9.27
C LEU A 380 17.62 5.49 9.79
N LEU A 381 18.38 5.59 10.89
CA LEU A 381 18.78 6.87 11.47
C LEU A 381 19.68 7.65 10.51
N ALA A 382 20.67 7.00 9.90
CA ALA A 382 21.56 7.66 8.96
C ALA A 382 20.81 8.16 7.71
N THR A 383 19.87 7.38 7.18
CA THR A 383 19.01 7.80 6.06
C THR A 383 18.11 8.96 6.47
N TYR A 384 17.50 8.90 7.67
CA TYR A 384 16.68 9.97 8.20
C TYR A 384 17.47 11.27 8.37
N LEU A 385 18.75 11.20 8.78
CA LEU A 385 19.63 12.35 8.99
C LEU A 385 20.27 12.91 7.72
N MET A 386 20.05 12.31 6.55
CA MET A 386 20.49 12.90 5.27
C MET A 386 19.91 14.32 5.11
N PRO A 387 20.63 15.24 4.44
CA PRO A 387 20.12 16.58 4.16
C PRO A 387 18.74 16.50 3.48
N PRO A 388 17.70 17.13 4.05
CA PRO A 388 16.38 17.13 3.44
C PRO A 388 16.33 18.08 2.25
N ILE A 389 15.31 17.88 1.41
CA ILE A 389 14.89 18.88 0.44
C ILE A 389 13.77 19.69 1.09
N GLU A 390 14.01 20.99 1.25
CA GLU A 390 13.01 21.94 1.75
C GLU A 390 11.93 22.13 0.67
N SER A 391 10.67 22.09 1.09
CA SER A 391 9.53 22.08 0.18
C SER A 391 8.28 22.66 0.87
N GLY A 392 7.11 22.60 0.25
CA GLY A 392 5.89 23.09 0.89
C GLY A 392 4.76 23.38 -0.09
N SER A 393 3.57 23.61 0.48
CA SER A 393 2.41 24.04 -0.32
C SER A 393 2.59 25.45 -0.86
N VAL A 394 2.27 25.60 -2.15
CA VAL A 394 2.16 26.91 -2.82
C VAL A 394 1.09 27.80 -2.17
N ASP A 395 0.13 27.22 -1.46
CA ASP A 395 -0.97 27.95 -0.81
C ASP A 395 -0.54 28.69 0.47
N PHE A 396 0.59 28.32 1.09
CA PHE A 396 1.09 28.91 2.34
C PHE A 396 2.29 29.84 2.11
N ALA A 397 2.36 30.47 0.93
CA ALA A 397 3.52 31.17 0.41
C ALA A 397 4.12 32.25 1.35
N GLU A 398 5.19 31.88 2.06
CA GLU A 398 6.42 32.67 2.19
C GLU A 398 7.62 31.99 1.48
N PHE A 399 7.40 30.82 0.86
CA PHE A 399 8.42 30.04 0.17
C PHE A 399 8.17 30.09 -1.34
N GLU A 400 9.14 30.56 -2.12
CA GLU A 400 9.18 30.28 -3.56
C GLU A 400 9.74 28.86 -3.74
N PRO A 401 8.91 27.84 -4.01
CA PRO A 401 9.45 26.53 -4.34
C PRO A 401 10.28 26.64 -5.62
N GLN A 402 11.50 26.11 -5.60
CA GLN A 402 12.20 25.80 -6.84
C GLN A 402 11.42 24.70 -7.55
N LEU A 403 10.46 25.11 -8.38
CA LEU A 403 9.74 24.22 -9.28
C LEU A 403 10.74 23.71 -10.31
N VAL A 404 11.33 22.55 -10.06
CA VAL A 404 12.06 21.81 -11.09
C VAL A 404 10.99 21.08 -11.91
N TYR A 405 10.67 21.65 -13.08
CA TYR A 405 9.76 21.06 -14.08
C TYR A 405 10.39 19.86 -14.78
#